data_AF-A0A352CEK2-F1
#
_entry.id   AF-A0A352CEK2-F1
#
_cell.length_a   1.000
_cell.length_b   1.000
_cell.length_c   1.000
_cell.angle_alpha   90.00
_cell.angle_beta   90.00
_cell.angle_gamma   90.00
#
_symmetry.space_group_name_H-M   'P 1'
#
loop_
_entity.id
_entity.type
_entity.pdbx_description
1 polymer ?
#
loop_
_entity_poly.entity_id
_entity_poly.type
_entity_poly.pdbx_seq_one_letter_code
_entity_poly.pdbx_strand_id
1 'polypeptide(L)'
;MNAALAKPAHYLTFEKPLAEIESRIAELQATASAAPGLSVDEEVHSLREKAHGLLVDLYAKLDPWQKTLVARHPERPHFKDYLGLLFTDIVELSGDRQFGDDNAILGGTARFRGAPCVFLGQEKGRTTEERLKHNFGMPMPEGYRKAVRLMDLAEQFGLPVIAFVDTAGAYPGIEAEERGQAEAIARSTERCLTLKTPMVSVIIGEGGSGGAVALAAGNKVLMMEHSIYSVISPE
;
A
#
# COMPACT_ATOMS: atom_id res chain seq x y z
N MET A 1 -17.68 -24.00 9.50
CA MET A 1 -16.54 -23.14 9.14
C MET A 1 -17.11 -21.76 8.93
N ASN A 2 -16.71 -20.81 9.79
CA ASN A 2 -17.30 -19.49 9.95
C ASN A 2 -17.51 -18.77 8.62
N ALA A 3 -18.77 -18.41 8.34
CA ALA A 3 -19.06 -17.22 7.56
C ALA A 3 -18.42 -16.05 8.32
N ALA A 4 -17.20 -15.69 7.93
CA ALA A 4 -16.63 -14.42 8.33
C ALA A 4 -17.64 -13.37 7.88
N LEU A 5 -18.29 -12.72 8.84
CA LEU A 5 -19.10 -11.53 8.63
C LEU A 5 -18.30 -10.63 7.67
N ALA A 6 -18.75 -10.53 6.42
CA ALA A 6 -18.14 -9.65 5.45
C ALA A 6 -18.10 -8.27 6.10
N LYS A 7 -16.88 -7.73 6.29
CA LYS A 7 -16.70 -6.35 6.77
C LYS A 7 -17.63 -5.44 5.96
N PRO A 8 -18.26 -4.42 6.58
CA PRO A 8 -19.05 -3.47 5.82
C PRO A 8 -18.17 -2.90 4.70
N ALA A 9 -18.56 -3.14 3.46
CA ALA A 9 -17.84 -2.68 2.30
C ALA A 9 -17.82 -1.14 2.33
N HIS A 10 -16.63 -0.56 2.35
CA HIS A 10 -16.48 0.86 2.18
C HIS A 10 -16.63 1.17 0.69
N TYR A 11 -17.65 1.94 0.32
CA TYR A 11 -17.86 2.34 -1.06
C TYR A 11 -17.37 3.77 -1.29
N LEU A 12 -16.69 3.98 -2.41
CA LEU A 12 -16.35 5.31 -2.89
C LEU A 12 -17.60 6.01 -3.44
N THR A 13 -17.53 7.34 -3.52
CA THR A 13 -18.67 8.17 -3.92
C THR A 13 -19.21 7.84 -5.31
N PHE A 14 -18.34 7.41 -6.24
CA PHE A 14 -18.71 7.01 -7.59
C PHE A 14 -19.22 5.56 -7.67
N GLU A 15 -19.06 4.76 -6.61
CA GLU A 15 -19.53 3.38 -6.52
C GLU A 15 -20.95 3.28 -5.93
N LYS A 16 -21.62 4.40 -5.65
CA LYS A 16 -23.00 4.42 -5.14
C LYS A 16 -23.96 3.51 -5.93
N PRO A 17 -23.97 3.53 -7.28
CA PRO A 17 -24.87 2.66 -8.04
C PRO A 17 -24.58 1.16 -7.84
N LEU A 18 -23.32 0.80 -7.56
CA LEU A 18 -22.95 -0.57 -7.20
C LEU A 18 -23.44 -0.91 -5.80
N ALA A 19 -23.23 -0.02 -4.83
CA ALA A 19 -23.68 -0.19 -3.44
C ALA A 19 -25.20 -0.43 -3.34
N GLU A 20 -26.00 0.25 -4.18
CA GLU A 20 -27.45 0.05 -4.26
C GLU A 20 -27.82 -1.38 -4.73
N ILE A 21 -27.11 -1.91 -5.73
CA ILE A 21 -27.33 -3.28 -6.22
C ILE A 21 -26.91 -4.29 -5.16
N GLU A 22 -25.75 -4.09 -4.51
CA GLU A 22 -25.28 -4.99 -3.45
C GLU A 22 -26.19 -4.98 -2.21
N SER A 23 -26.73 -3.81 -1.83
CA SER A 23 -27.73 -3.71 -0.75
C SER A 23 -28.99 -4.51 -1.10
N ARG A 24 -29.48 -4.39 -2.34
CA ARG A 24 -30.65 -5.16 -2.79
C ARG A 24 -30.39 -6.67 -2.81
N ILE A 25 -29.19 -7.09 -3.22
CA ILE A 25 -28.78 -8.50 -3.12
C ILE A 25 -28.83 -8.98 -1.66
N ALA A 26 -28.26 -8.20 -0.74
CA ALA A 26 -28.24 -8.54 0.68
C ALA A 26 -29.66 -8.66 1.28
N GLU A 27 -30.57 -7.75 0.92
CA GLU A 27 -31.98 -7.78 1.33
C GLU A 27 -32.73 -9.02 0.81
N LEU A 28 -32.54 -9.37 -0.46
CA LEU A 28 -33.14 -10.57 -1.06
C LEU A 28 -32.65 -11.85 -0.37
N GLN A 29 -31.34 -11.93 -0.10
CA GLN A 29 -30.75 -13.07 0.61
C GLN A 29 -31.23 -13.18 2.06
N ALA A 30 -31.38 -12.05 2.75
CA ALA A 30 -31.94 -12.02 4.11
C ALA A 30 -33.41 -12.48 4.12
N THR A 31 -34.20 -12.05 3.14
CA THR A 31 -35.62 -12.42 3.01
C THR A 31 -35.79 -13.91 2.73
N ALA A 32 -34.99 -14.47 1.81
CA ALA A 32 -35.02 -15.91 1.52
C ALA A 32 -34.56 -16.76 2.71
N SER A 33 -33.62 -16.26 3.51
CA SER A 33 -33.19 -16.93 4.75
C SER A 33 -34.29 -16.92 5.82
N ALA A 34 -35.16 -15.90 5.85
CA ALA A 34 -36.27 -15.78 6.80
C ALA A 34 -37.55 -16.53 6.38
N ALA A 35 -37.72 -16.83 5.09
CA ALA A 35 -38.88 -17.52 4.55
C ALA A 35 -38.47 -18.77 3.74
N PRO A 36 -38.29 -19.94 4.42
CA PRO A 36 -37.92 -21.18 3.76
C PRO A 36 -38.95 -21.58 2.70
N GLY A 37 -38.59 -21.52 1.42
CA GLY A 37 -39.46 -21.82 0.28
C GLY A 37 -39.58 -20.71 -0.78
N LEU A 38 -39.11 -19.50 -0.48
CA LEU A 38 -38.98 -18.43 -1.47
C LEU A 38 -37.68 -18.60 -2.26
N SER A 39 -37.78 -18.88 -3.57
CA SER A 39 -36.61 -18.90 -4.45
C SER A 39 -36.27 -17.48 -4.91
N VAL A 40 -35.11 -16.97 -4.50
CA VAL A 40 -34.55 -15.68 -4.96
C VAL A 40 -33.27 -15.87 -5.78
N ASP A 41 -32.86 -17.12 -6.02
CA ASP A 41 -31.54 -17.44 -6.56
C ASP A 41 -31.33 -16.87 -7.96
N GLU A 42 -32.35 -16.91 -8.83
CA GLU A 42 -32.29 -16.35 -10.18
C GLU A 42 -32.18 -14.81 -10.17
N GLU A 43 -32.95 -14.13 -9.30
CA GLU A 43 -32.88 -12.66 -9.17
C GLU A 43 -31.54 -12.23 -8.58
N VAL A 44 -31.05 -12.93 -7.55
CA VAL A 44 -29.72 -12.69 -6.97
C VAL A 44 -28.62 -12.92 -8.00
N HIS A 45 -28.72 -13.98 -8.82
CA HIS A 45 -27.75 -14.25 -9.86
C HIS A 45 -27.73 -13.12 -10.91
N SER A 46 -28.89 -12.71 -11.40
CA SER A 46 -29.01 -11.60 -12.37
C SER A 46 -28.46 -10.28 -11.82
N LEU A 47 -28.76 -9.96 -10.55
CA LEU A 47 -28.24 -8.76 -9.90
C LEU A 47 -26.72 -8.81 -9.72
N ARG A 48 -26.14 -9.99 -9.42
CA ARG A 48 -24.68 -10.16 -9.32
C ARG A 48 -23.99 -9.97 -10.66
N GLU A 49 -24.55 -10.50 -11.75
CA GLU A 49 -24.01 -10.26 -13.09
C GLU A 49 -24.06 -8.78 -13.45
N LYS A 50 -25.18 -8.11 -13.14
CA LYS A 50 -25.33 -6.67 -13.35
C LYS A 50 -24.35 -5.85 -12.51
N ALA A 51 -24.15 -6.21 -11.23
CA ALA A 51 -23.17 -5.58 -10.35
C ALA A 51 -21.75 -5.74 -10.90
N HIS A 52 -21.39 -6.94 -11.34
CA HIS A 52 -20.08 -7.22 -11.93
C HIS A 52 -19.83 -6.42 -13.21
N GLY A 53 -20.79 -6.40 -14.14
CA GLY A 53 -20.68 -5.61 -15.38
C GLY A 53 -20.54 -4.12 -15.09
N LEU A 54 -21.34 -3.59 -14.15
CA LEU A 54 -21.25 -2.20 -13.71
C LEU A 54 -19.90 -1.87 -13.07
N LEU A 55 -19.36 -2.75 -12.22
CA LEU A 55 -18.05 -2.57 -11.60
C LEU A 55 -16.95 -2.46 -12.66
N VAL A 56 -16.93 -3.38 -13.64
CA VAL A 56 -15.96 -3.36 -14.74
C VAL A 56 -16.06 -2.06 -15.54
N ASP A 57 -17.29 -1.64 -15.90
CA ASP A 57 -17.51 -0.42 -16.67
C ASP A 57 -17.12 0.86 -15.92
N LEU A 58 -17.38 0.91 -14.61
CA LEU A 58 -16.99 2.02 -13.75
C LEU A 58 -15.47 2.15 -13.68
N TYR A 59 -14.77 1.05 -13.38
CA TYR A 59 -13.31 1.06 -13.21
C TYR A 59 -12.56 1.26 -14.54
N ALA A 60 -13.14 0.87 -15.68
CA ALA A 60 -12.59 1.15 -17.00
C ALA A 60 -12.61 2.64 -17.37
N LYS A 61 -13.48 3.44 -16.73
CA LYS A 61 -13.74 4.85 -17.09
C LYS A 61 -13.40 5.84 -15.95
N LEU A 62 -12.56 5.43 -15.00
CA LEU A 62 -12.19 6.30 -13.88
C LEU A 62 -11.51 7.57 -14.36
N ASP A 63 -12.03 8.71 -13.92
CA ASP A 63 -11.34 9.99 -14.06
C ASP A 63 -10.11 10.06 -13.12
N PRO A 64 -9.20 11.04 -13.32
CA PRO A 64 -8.00 11.15 -12.51
C PRO A 64 -8.27 11.29 -10.99
N TRP A 65 -9.33 11.99 -10.60
CA TRP A 65 -9.68 12.15 -9.19
C TRP A 65 -10.24 10.86 -8.60
N GLN A 66 -11.09 10.14 -9.34
CA GLN A 66 -11.59 8.83 -8.94
C GLN A 66 -10.43 7.83 -8.76
N LYS A 67 -9.41 7.85 -9.63
CA LYS A 67 -8.19 7.05 -9.41
C LYS A 67 -7.47 7.42 -8.12
N THR A 68 -7.38 8.71 -7.78
CA THR A 68 -6.83 9.16 -6.49
C THR A 68 -7.64 8.60 -5.31
N LEU A 69 -8.97 8.58 -5.40
CA LEU A 69 -9.83 7.98 -4.38
C LEU A 69 -9.58 6.46 -4.22
N VAL A 70 -9.35 5.74 -5.32
CA VAL A 70 -8.99 4.31 -5.29
C VAL A 70 -7.59 4.10 -4.70
N ALA A 71 -6.62 4.98 -5.00
CA ALA A 71 -5.29 4.95 -4.41
C ALA A 71 -5.31 5.17 -2.89
N ARG A 72 -6.28 5.96 -2.41
CA ARG A 72 -6.49 6.29 -0.99
C ARG A 72 -7.56 5.44 -0.32
N HIS A 73 -8.03 4.38 -0.97
CA HIS A 73 -9.13 3.57 -0.45
C HIS A 73 -8.76 3.00 0.94
N PRO A 74 -9.63 3.11 1.97
CA PRO A 74 -9.30 2.67 3.33
C PRO A 74 -8.94 1.18 3.45
N GLU A 75 -9.48 0.36 2.54
CA GLU A 75 -9.23 -1.08 2.49
C GLU A 75 -8.19 -1.46 1.41
N ARG A 76 -7.52 -0.48 0.79
CA ARG A 76 -6.43 -0.76 -0.14
C ARG A 76 -5.35 -1.59 0.57
N PRO A 77 -4.80 -2.64 -0.07
CA PRO A 77 -3.71 -3.40 0.53
C PRO A 77 -2.50 -2.52 0.84
N HIS A 78 -2.03 -2.57 2.09
CA HIS A 78 -0.82 -1.89 2.53
C HIS A 78 0.39 -2.81 2.40
N PHE A 79 1.58 -2.30 2.65
CA PHE A 79 2.83 -3.05 2.47
C PHE A 79 2.82 -4.40 3.22
N LYS A 80 2.33 -4.45 4.47
CA LYS A 80 2.21 -5.69 5.25
C LYS A 80 1.40 -6.79 4.55
N ASP A 81 0.37 -6.43 3.79
CA ASP A 81 -0.45 -7.40 3.04
C ASP A 81 0.40 -8.06 1.93
N TYR A 82 1.17 -7.26 1.18
CA TYR A 82 2.11 -7.77 0.17
C TYR A 82 3.24 -8.58 0.80
N LEU A 83 3.76 -8.14 1.95
CA LEU A 83 4.82 -8.83 2.66
C LEU A 83 4.39 -10.25 3.04
N GLY A 84 3.20 -10.41 3.61
CA GLY A 84 2.66 -11.71 4.01
C GLY A 84 2.26 -12.63 2.85
N LEU A 85 1.94 -12.07 1.68
CA LEU A 85 1.50 -12.84 0.51
C LEU A 85 2.65 -13.23 -0.44
N LEU A 86 3.67 -12.38 -0.58
CA LEU A 86 4.69 -12.51 -1.61
C LEU A 86 6.03 -13.09 -1.10
N PHE A 87 6.29 -12.99 0.21
CA PHE A 87 7.59 -13.31 0.79
C PHE A 87 7.52 -14.47 1.79
N THR A 88 8.63 -15.19 1.90
CA THR A 88 8.85 -16.22 2.93
C THR A 88 10.15 -15.93 3.68
N ASP A 89 10.40 -16.61 4.80
CA ASP A 89 11.60 -16.46 5.65
C ASP A 89 11.90 -15.00 6.01
N ILE A 90 10.85 -14.27 6.39
CA ILE A 90 10.90 -12.84 6.66
C ILE A 90 11.63 -12.59 7.99
N VAL A 91 12.67 -11.76 7.93
CA VAL A 91 13.40 -11.25 9.10
C VAL A 91 13.42 -9.73 9.01
N GLU A 92 12.59 -9.08 9.83
CA GLU A 92 12.55 -7.62 9.94
C GLU A 92 13.76 -7.09 10.71
N LEU A 93 14.35 -5.98 10.25
CA LEU A 93 15.58 -5.40 10.79
C LEU A 93 15.38 -3.92 11.16
N SER A 94 15.23 -3.66 12.46
CA SER A 94 14.99 -2.34 13.03
C SER A 94 16.19 -1.41 13.09
N GLY A 95 15.89 -0.10 13.13
CA GLY A 95 16.80 0.98 13.51
C GLY A 95 17.70 1.50 12.40
N ASP A 96 18.10 2.77 12.49
CA ASP A 96 19.04 3.43 11.57
C ASP A 96 20.49 3.44 12.07
N ARG A 97 20.72 3.06 13.34
CA ARG A 97 22.01 3.12 14.06
C ARG A 97 22.50 4.54 14.37
N GLN A 98 21.64 5.54 14.27
CA GLN A 98 21.98 6.94 14.53
C GLN A 98 21.02 7.59 15.52
N PHE A 99 19.71 7.41 15.31
CA PHE A 99 18.69 8.07 16.11
C PHE A 99 17.61 7.10 16.62
N GLY A 100 16.99 6.32 15.74
CA GLY A 100 15.81 5.53 16.11
C GLY A 100 15.35 4.52 15.08
N ASP A 101 14.24 3.86 15.40
CA ASP A 101 13.54 2.96 14.49
C ASP A 101 12.21 3.58 14.07
N ASP A 102 12.13 4.06 12.82
CA ASP A 102 10.89 4.59 12.26
C ASP A 102 9.98 3.46 11.80
N ASN A 103 8.79 3.38 12.39
CA ASN A 103 7.81 2.36 12.05
C ASN A 103 7.14 2.62 10.68
N ALA A 104 7.23 3.83 10.12
CA ALA A 104 6.64 4.15 8.81
C ALA A 104 7.37 3.45 7.64
N ILE A 105 8.65 3.08 7.81
CA ILE A 105 9.40 2.26 6.85
C ILE A 105 9.71 0.93 7.50
N LEU A 106 9.20 -0.16 6.95
CA LEU A 106 9.56 -1.52 7.34
C LEU A 106 10.61 -2.06 6.37
N GLY A 107 11.47 -2.95 6.84
CA GLY A 107 12.52 -3.51 6.00
C GLY A 107 13.31 -4.63 6.65
N GLY A 108 13.95 -5.45 5.83
CA GLY A 108 14.63 -6.64 6.31
C GLY A 108 15.04 -7.59 5.18
N THR A 109 15.37 -8.82 5.54
CA THR A 109 15.68 -9.87 4.56
C THR A 109 14.52 -10.84 4.45
N ALA A 110 14.30 -11.38 3.25
CA ALA A 110 13.30 -12.40 3.01
C ALA A 110 13.68 -13.22 1.77
N ARG A 111 12.80 -14.14 1.38
CA ARG A 111 12.83 -14.80 0.07
C ARG A 111 11.62 -14.43 -0.75
N PHE A 112 11.84 -14.00 -1.99
CA PHE A 112 10.80 -13.81 -3.00
C PHE A 112 10.89 -14.93 -4.03
N ARG A 113 9.84 -15.74 -4.18
CA ARG A 113 9.84 -16.94 -5.05
C ARG A 113 11.05 -17.85 -4.80
N GLY A 114 11.44 -17.99 -3.54
CA GLY A 114 12.60 -18.79 -3.15
C GLY A 114 13.96 -18.16 -3.41
N ALA A 115 14.08 -16.93 -3.93
CA ALA A 115 15.35 -16.21 -4.06
C ALA A 115 15.55 -15.21 -2.91
N PRO A 116 16.74 -15.13 -2.28
CA PRO A 116 16.99 -14.20 -1.18
C PRO A 116 16.99 -12.75 -1.68
N CYS A 117 16.42 -11.85 -0.88
CA CYS A 117 16.32 -10.43 -1.19
C CYS A 117 16.26 -9.58 0.08
N VAL A 118 16.50 -8.28 -0.07
CA VAL A 118 16.13 -7.26 0.91
C VAL A 118 14.81 -6.64 0.50
N PHE A 119 13.88 -6.50 1.44
CA PHE A 119 12.63 -5.77 1.23
C PHE A 119 12.66 -4.43 1.96
N LEU A 120 11.98 -3.45 1.38
CA LEU A 120 11.71 -2.13 1.97
C LEU A 120 10.24 -1.79 1.69
N GLY A 121 9.54 -1.17 2.62
CA GLY A 121 8.14 -0.81 2.40
C GLY A 121 7.64 0.28 3.32
N GLN A 122 6.90 1.23 2.77
CA GLN A 122 6.15 2.19 3.57
C GLN A 122 4.86 1.54 4.08
N GLU A 123 4.65 1.56 5.40
CA GLU A 123 3.47 0.96 6.03
C GLU A 123 2.58 2.05 6.61
N LYS A 124 1.29 2.06 6.26
CA LYS A 124 0.34 3.07 6.73
C LYS A 124 -0.37 2.67 8.02
N GLY A 125 -0.58 1.38 8.27
CA GLY A 125 -1.44 0.89 9.33
C GLY A 125 -2.93 0.95 8.96
N ARG A 126 -3.69 -0.04 9.46
CA ARG A 126 -5.10 -0.23 9.11
C ARG A 126 -6.03 0.32 10.17
N THR A 127 -5.69 0.14 11.44
CA THR A 127 -6.44 0.73 12.57
C THR A 127 -5.93 2.13 12.90
N THR A 128 -6.69 2.91 13.66
CA THR A 128 -6.23 4.23 14.15
C THR A 128 -4.95 4.12 14.96
N GLU A 129 -4.84 3.10 15.82
CA GLU A 129 -3.64 2.86 16.63
C GLU A 129 -2.43 2.52 15.75
N GLU A 130 -2.61 1.65 14.76
CA GLU A 130 -1.54 1.31 13.81
C GLU A 130 -1.13 2.53 12.98
N ARG A 131 -2.08 3.34 12.52
CA ARG A 131 -1.80 4.55 11.76
C ARG A 131 -0.98 5.55 12.56
N LEU A 132 -1.31 5.74 13.84
CA LEU A 132 -0.51 6.57 14.74
C LEU A 132 0.89 5.99 14.93
N LYS A 133 1.01 4.67 15.16
CA LYS A 133 2.30 4.00 15.28
C LYS A 133 3.18 4.17 14.03
N HIS A 134 2.58 4.04 12.86
CA HIS A 134 3.26 4.07 11.57
C HIS A 134 3.31 5.46 10.94
N ASN A 135 2.95 6.52 11.68
CA ASN A 135 2.86 7.90 11.17
C ASN A 135 2.07 8.01 9.86
N PHE A 136 1.02 7.22 9.70
CA PHE A 136 0.21 7.14 8.47
C PHE A 136 1.05 6.84 7.22
N GLY A 137 2.17 6.14 7.38
CA GLY A 137 3.13 5.85 6.30
C GLY A 137 3.96 7.05 5.86
N MET A 138 4.02 8.12 6.67
CA MET A 138 4.87 9.30 6.43
C MET A 138 6.18 9.15 7.20
N PRO A 139 7.31 8.87 6.54
CA PRO A 139 8.56 8.60 7.24
C PRO A 139 9.22 9.85 7.81
N MET A 140 9.88 9.66 8.94
CA MET A 140 10.85 10.56 9.57
C MET A 140 12.25 10.35 8.95
N PRO A 141 13.23 11.24 9.20
CA PRO A 141 14.58 11.14 8.62
C PRO A 141 15.26 9.80 8.91
N GLU A 142 15.14 9.31 10.15
CA GLU A 142 15.64 8.01 10.60
C GLU A 142 15.07 6.83 9.79
N GLY A 143 13.85 6.93 9.23
CA GLY A 143 13.29 5.91 8.34
C GLY A 143 14.05 5.80 7.02
N TYR A 144 14.38 6.93 6.41
CA TYR A 144 15.18 6.95 5.18
C TYR A 144 16.62 6.50 5.41
N ARG A 145 17.21 6.84 6.57
CA ARG A 145 18.54 6.35 6.97
C ARG A 145 18.55 4.85 7.22
N LYS A 146 17.50 4.30 7.83
CA LYS A 146 17.29 2.85 7.93
C LYS A 146 17.22 2.19 6.55
N ALA A 147 16.50 2.79 5.60
CA ALA A 147 16.46 2.28 4.23
C ALA A 147 17.84 2.25 3.57
N VAL A 148 18.65 3.30 3.72
CA VAL A 148 20.05 3.34 3.25
C VAL A 148 20.87 2.20 3.85
N ARG A 149 20.80 2.03 5.17
CA ARG A 149 21.49 0.93 5.87
C ARG A 149 21.13 -0.45 5.31
N LEU A 150 19.85 -0.67 4.98
CA LEU A 150 19.38 -1.93 4.41
C LEU A 150 19.79 -2.09 2.94
N MET A 151 19.87 -1.01 2.17
CA MET A 151 20.45 -1.03 0.83
C MET A 151 21.94 -1.37 0.85
N ASP A 152 22.70 -0.84 1.81
CA ASP A 152 24.12 -1.17 1.98
C ASP A 152 24.32 -2.65 2.34
N LEU A 153 23.46 -3.18 3.23
CA LEU A 153 23.41 -4.62 3.52
C LEU A 153 23.15 -5.44 2.25
N ALA A 154 22.16 -5.01 1.44
CA ALA A 154 21.82 -5.69 0.21
C ALA A 154 23.02 -5.72 -0.75
N GLU A 155 23.70 -4.59 -0.93
CA GLU A 155 24.89 -4.51 -1.79
C GLU A 155 26.04 -5.39 -1.29
N GLN A 156 26.32 -5.35 0.02
CA GLN A 156 27.40 -6.13 0.62
C GLN A 156 27.25 -7.63 0.36
N PHE A 157 26.02 -8.13 0.34
CA PHE A 157 25.72 -9.55 0.13
C PHE A 157 25.24 -9.88 -1.29
N GLY A 158 25.25 -8.92 -2.22
CA GLY A 158 24.80 -9.13 -3.59
C GLY A 158 23.30 -9.44 -3.71
N LEU A 159 22.48 -8.99 -2.76
CA LEU A 159 21.05 -9.26 -2.71
C LEU A 159 20.26 -8.20 -3.50
N PRO A 160 19.24 -8.60 -4.28
CA PRO A 160 18.32 -7.66 -4.89
C PRO A 160 17.45 -6.97 -3.84
N VAL A 161 17.05 -5.73 -4.12
CA VAL A 161 16.15 -4.92 -3.29
C VAL A 161 14.77 -4.84 -3.94
N ILE A 162 13.72 -5.11 -3.17
CA ILE A 162 12.33 -4.92 -3.59
C ILE A 162 11.69 -3.89 -2.65
N ALA A 163 11.36 -2.71 -3.19
CA ALA A 163 10.80 -1.59 -2.45
C ALA A 163 9.30 -1.40 -2.77
N PHE A 164 8.49 -1.16 -1.75
CA PHE A 164 7.07 -0.87 -1.87
C PHE A 164 6.77 0.55 -1.38
N VAL A 165 6.17 1.36 -2.25
CA VAL A 165 5.92 2.79 -2.00
C VAL A 165 4.42 2.99 -1.78
N ASP A 166 4.09 3.52 -0.61
CA ASP A 166 2.74 3.89 -0.19
C ASP A 166 2.78 4.99 0.88
N THR A 167 3.01 6.21 0.44
CA THR A 167 3.11 7.38 1.32
C THR A 167 2.44 8.59 0.70
N ALA A 168 1.76 9.39 1.54
CA ALA A 168 1.32 10.73 1.15
C ALA A 168 2.50 11.72 1.05
N GLY A 169 3.65 11.39 1.64
CA GLY A 169 4.85 12.21 1.66
C GLY A 169 5.71 11.95 2.89
N ALA A 170 6.86 12.60 2.95
CA ALA A 170 7.66 12.61 4.18
C ALA A 170 6.93 13.39 5.28
N TYR A 171 7.13 13.02 6.54
CA TYR A 171 6.47 13.71 7.66
C TYR A 171 6.91 15.19 7.74
N PRO A 172 5.99 16.17 7.66
CA PRO A 172 6.33 17.60 7.60
C PRO A 172 6.29 18.25 8.99
N GLY A 173 7.13 17.77 9.92
CA GLY A 173 7.18 18.26 11.30
C GLY A 173 8.50 18.92 11.68
N ILE A 174 8.48 19.79 12.70
CA ILE A 174 9.67 20.48 13.24
C ILE A 174 10.78 19.47 13.59
N GLU A 175 10.40 18.40 14.28
CA GLU A 175 11.30 17.31 14.64
C GLU A 175 11.97 16.65 13.43
N ALA A 176 11.27 16.51 12.31
CA ALA A 176 11.84 15.96 11.08
C ALA A 176 12.85 16.93 10.47
N GLU A 177 12.53 18.22 10.45
CA GLU A 177 13.42 19.27 9.95
C GLU A 177 14.70 19.38 10.80
N GLU A 178 14.59 19.42 12.13
CA GLU A 178 15.73 19.44 13.06
C GLU A 178 16.67 18.25 12.88
N ARG A 179 16.12 17.10 12.45
CA ARG A 179 16.87 15.86 12.17
C ARG A 179 17.28 15.69 10.72
N GLY A 180 17.04 16.68 9.86
CA GLY A 180 17.53 16.70 8.48
C GLY A 180 16.71 15.87 7.49
N GLN A 181 15.39 16.08 7.44
CA GLN A 181 14.49 15.40 6.50
C GLN A 181 14.94 15.51 5.03
N ALA A 182 15.32 16.72 4.59
CA ALA A 182 15.81 16.94 3.24
C ALA A 182 17.11 16.17 2.93
N GLU A 183 18.05 16.14 3.88
CA GLU A 183 19.30 15.39 3.76
C GLU A 183 19.03 13.88 3.68
N ALA A 184 18.18 13.36 4.55
CA ALA A 184 17.86 11.94 4.60
C ALA A 184 17.18 11.44 3.31
N ILE A 185 16.26 12.23 2.75
CA ILE A 185 15.63 11.96 1.44
C ILE A 185 16.66 12.00 0.32
N ALA A 186 17.51 13.04 0.27
CA ALA A 186 18.54 13.18 -0.75
C ALA A 186 19.53 12.01 -0.71
N ARG A 187 19.97 11.63 0.48
CA ARG A 187 20.89 10.51 0.72
C ARG A 187 20.29 9.17 0.34
N SER A 188 19.01 8.95 0.67
CA SER A 188 18.30 7.72 0.29
C SER A 188 18.14 7.60 -1.22
N THR A 189 17.78 8.71 -1.87
CA THR A 189 17.68 8.79 -3.33
C THR A 189 19.03 8.56 -4.01
N GLU A 190 20.09 9.23 -3.55
CA GLU A 190 21.48 9.01 -4.01
C GLU A 190 21.86 7.54 -3.87
N ARG A 191 21.50 6.91 -2.74
CA ARG A 191 21.83 5.51 -2.51
C ARG A 191 21.11 4.57 -3.46
N CYS A 192 19.82 4.78 -3.71
CA CYS A 192 19.07 4.02 -4.72
C CYS A 192 19.75 4.08 -6.10
N LEU A 193 20.19 5.28 -6.51
CA LEU A 193 20.83 5.52 -7.81
C LEU A 193 22.24 4.91 -7.92
N THR A 194 22.95 4.80 -6.80
CA THR A 194 24.33 4.30 -6.73
C THR A 194 24.43 2.83 -6.32
N LEU A 195 23.30 2.18 -6.09
CA LEU A 195 23.24 0.78 -5.66
C LEU A 195 23.71 -0.14 -6.80
N LYS A 196 24.63 -1.06 -6.49
CA LYS A 196 25.21 -2.00 -7.47
C LYS A 196 24.40 -3.28 -7.62
N THR A 197 23.48 -3.57 -6.70
CA THR A 197 22.55 -4.70 -6.82
C THR A 197 21.23 -4.26 -7.44
N PRO A 198 20.48 -5.17 -8.09
CA PRO A 198 19.22 -4.82 -8.70
C PRO A 198 18.19 -4.32 -7.68
N MET A 199 17.55 -3.20 -7.98
CA MET A 199 16.44 -2.63 -7.21
C MET A 199 15.20 -2.48 -8.07
N VAL A 200 14.08 -3.01 -7.57
CA VAL A 200 12.74 -2.82 -8.16
C VAL A 200 11.87 -2.10 -7.14
N SER A 201 11.27 -0.98 -7.54
CA SER A 201 10.33 -0.23 -6.72
C SER A 201 8.92 -0.39 -7.27
N VAL A 202 7.94 -0.60 -6.41
CA VAL A 202 6.52 -0.79 -6.77
C VAL A 202 5.68 0.20 -6.00
N ILE A 203 5.00 1.10 -6.71
CA ILE A 203 4.04 2.03 -6.12
C ILE A 203 2.73 1.29 -5.96
N ILE A 204 2.40 0.95 -4.72
CA ILE A 204 1.24 0.14 -4.38
C ILE A 204 0.06 0.97 -3.94
N GLY A 205 0.24 2.24 -3.58
CA GLY A 205 -0.84 3.16 -3.22
C GLY A 205 -0.50 4.59 -3.64
N GLU A 206 -0.09 5.41 -2.68
CA GLU A 206 0.33 6.78 -2.95
C GLU A 206 1.85 6.89 -3.12
N GLY A 207 2.31 7.58 -4.17
CA GLY A 207 3.68 8.01 -4.37
C GLY A 207 3.79 9.51 -4.11
N GLY A 208 3.81 9.93 -2.85
CA GLY A 208 3.87 11.34 -2.47
C GLY A 208 5.28 11.94 -2.50
N SER A 209 5.55 12.80 -3.49
CA SER A 209 6.68 13.73 -3.53
C SER A 209 8.05 13.09 -3.23
N GLY A 210 8.97 13.85 -2.62
CA GLY A 210 10.31 13.39 -2.24
C GLY A 210 10.31 12.19 -1.30
N GLY A 211 9.29 12.04 -0.45
CA GLY A 211 9.18 10.91 0.47
C GLY A 211 8.97 9.57 -0.25
N ALA A 212 8.27 9.58 -1.38
CA ALA A 212 8.18 8.42 -2.26
C ALA A 212 9.47 8.21 -3.08
N VAL A 213 10.03 9.30 -3.65
CA VAL A 213 11.25 9.24 -4.48
C VAL A 213 12.42 8.60 -3.75
N ALA A 214 12.54 8.83 -2.45
CA ALA A 214 13.57 8.25 -1.60
C ALA A 214 13.66 6.72 -1.66
N LEU A 215 12.58 6.02 -2.01
CA LEU A 215 12.55 4.55 -2.18
C LEU A 215 12.17 4.10 -3.60
N ALA A 216 11.87 5.05 -4.50
CA ALA A 216 11.36 4.76 -5.84
C ALA A 216 12.43 4.86 -6.94
N ALA A 217 13.62 5.38 -6.64
CA ALA A 217 14.72 5.54 -7.60
C ALA A 217 15.45 4.21 -7.95
N GLY A 218 14.69 3.13 -8.18
CA GLY A 218 15.20 1.80 -8.55
C GLY A 218 15.48 1.64 -10.06
N ASN A 219 16.09 0.52 -10.45
CA ASN A 219 16.34 0.20 -11.86
C ASN A 219 15.04 -0.01 -12.66
N LYS A 220 13.99 -0.48 -11.99
CA LYS A 220 12.64 -0.60 -12.52
C LYS A 220 11.66 -0.01 -11.52
N VAL A 221 10.76 0.82 -12.01
CA VAL A 221 9.66 1.39 -11.24
C VAL A 221 8.37 0.87 -11.83
N LEU A 222 7.60 0.16 -11.03
CA LEU A 222 6.28 -0.38 -11.37
C LEU A 222 5.22 0.41 -10.61
N MET A 223 4.03 0.52 -11.19
CA MET A 223 2.89 1.18 -10.59
C MET A 223 1.68 0.27 -10.71
N MET A 224 0.94 0.10 -9.61
CA MET A 224 -0.38 -0.51 -9.69
C MET A 224 -1.29 0.40 -10.54
N GLU A 225 -2.21 -0.18 -11.31
CA GLU A 225 -3.06 0.54 -12.28
C GLU A 225 -3.84 1.73 -11.70
N HIS A 226 -4.14 1.67 -10.39
CA HIS A 226 -4.85 2.69 -9.62
C HIS A 226 -4.01 3.20 -8.44
N SER A 227 -2.68 3.19 -8.58
CA SER A 227 -1.78 3.97 -7.73
C SER A 227 -1.57 5.36 -8.32
N ILE A 228 -1.06 6.30 -7.52
CA ILE A 228 -0.72 7.65 -7.97
C ILE A 228 0.75 7.96 -7.68
N TYR A 229 1.37 8.81 -8.49
CA TYR A 229 2.72 9.33 -8.24
C TYR A 229 2.76 10.81 -8.63
N SER A 230 3.00 11.70 -7.67
CA SER A 230 2.96 13.15 -7.89
C SER A 230 4.05 13.89 -7.10
N VAL A 231 4.49 15.04 -7.63
CA VAL A 231 5.45 15.94 -6.96
C VAL A 231 4.83 16.65 -5.76
N ILE A 232 3.51 16.83 -5.74
CA ILE A 232 2.74 17.48 -4.67
C ILE A 232 1.34 16.85 -4.57
N SER A 233 0.70 16.96 -3.41
CA SER A 233 -0.70 16.57 -3.24
C SER A 233 -1.61 17.32 -4.23
N PRO A 234 -2.71 16.71 -4.69
CA PRO A 234 -3.73 17.43 -5.46
C PRO A 234 -4.43 18.56 -4.69
N GLU A 235 -4.52 18.44 -3.36
CA GLU A 235 -4.99 19.48 -2.44
C GLU A 235 -3.99 20.63 -2.30
#